data_AF-A0A140NG40-F1
#
_entry.id   AF-A0A140NG40-F1
#
_cell.length_a   1.000
_cell.length_b   1.000
_cell.length_c   1.000
_cell.angle_alpha   90.00
_cell.angle_beta   90.00
_cell.angle_gamma   90.00
#
_symmetry.space_group_name_H-M   'P 1'
#
loop_
_entity.id
_entity.type
_entity.pdbx_description
1 polymer ?
#
loop_
_entity_poly.entity_id
_entity_poly.type
_entity_poly.pdbx_seq_one_letter_code
_entity_poly.pdbx_strand_id
1 'polypeptide(L)' 'MILVGVVGGIARQSLMAFAMGIGGGMGLYNSPTVVESIMSATLEHAEKVIPAVVQLSNGLGV' A
#
# COMPACT_ATOMS: atom_id res chain seq x y z
N MET A 1 9.70 12.22 -6.79
CA MET A 1 8.28 12.63 -6.85
C MET A 1 7.92 13.72 -5.83
N ILE A 2 8.27 13.56 -4.55
CA ILE A 2 8.03 14.58 -3.50
C ILE A 2 8.59 15.95 -3.92
N LEU A 3 9.88 16.03 -4.27
CA LEU A 3 10.55 17.29 -4.62
C LEU A 3 9.91 17.95 -5.85
N VAL A 4 9.57 17.17 -6.88
CA VAL A 4 8.92 17.65 -8.11
C VAL A 4 7.51 18.18 -7.82
N GLY A 5 6.74 17.50 -6.97
CA GLY A 5 5.39 17.94 -6.61
C GLY A 5 5.37 19.15 -5.66
N VAL A 6 6.37 19.27 -4.78
CA VAL A 6 6.57 20.46 -3.94
C VAL A 6 6.94 21.66 -4.81
N VAL A 7 7.95 21.54 -5.67
CA VAL A 7 8.40 22.62 -6.56
C VAL A 7 7.30 22.99 -7.57
N GLY A 8 6.64 22.01 -8.18
CA GLY A 8 5.53 22.24 -9.12
C GLY A 8 4.30 22.84 -8.45
N GLY A 9 3.99 22.43 -7.21
CA GLY A 9 2.91 23.02 -6.42
C GLY A 9 3.17 24.46 -6.02
N ILE A 10 4.40 24.79 -5.61
CA ILE A 10 4.82 26.16 -5.28
C ILE A 10 4.83 27.04 -6.54
N ALA A 11 5.44 26.56 -7.63
CA ALA A 11 5.52 27.30 -8.90
C ALA A 11 4.13 27.61 -9.49
N ARG A 12 3.15 26.74 -9.27
CA ARG A 12 1.76 26.92 -9.72
C ARG A 12 0.84 27.50 -8.64
N GLN A 13 1.37 27.83 -7.45
CA GLN A 13 0.58 28.26 -6.28
C GLN A 13 -0.63 27.36 -5.98
N SER A 14 -0.49 26.06 -6.22
CA SER A 14 -1.58 25.08 -6.11
C SER A 14 -1.32 24.13 -4.94
N LEU A 15 -2.14 24.26 -3.91
CA LEU A 15 -2.11 23.37 -2.74
C LEU A 15 -2.46 21.92 -3.11
N MET A 16 -3.33 21.70 -4.10
CA MET A 16 -3.71 20.36 -4.53
C MET A 16 -2.56 19.65 -5.25
N ALA A 17 -1.82 20.36 -6.12
CA ALA A 17 -0.63 19.82 -6.77
C ALA A 17 0.49 19.52 -5.74
N PHE A 18 0.64 20.37 -4.72
CA PHE A 18 1.57 20.15 -3.62
C PHE A 18 1.23 18.88 -2.81
N ALA A 19 -0.02 18.75 -2.37
CA ALA A 19 -0.48 17.61 -1.58
C ALA A 19 -0.39 16.28 -2.34
N MET A 20 -0.77 16.27 -3.62
CA MET A 20 -0.63 15.10 -4.50
C MET A 20 0.84 14.72 -4.72
N GLY A 21 1.72 15.72 -4.81
CA GLY A 21 3.17 15.54 -4.90
C GLY A 21 3.78 14.81 -3.71
N ILE A 22 3.40 15.23 -2.50
CA ILE A 22 3.85 14.61 -1.25
C ILE A 22 3.21 13.22 -1.08
N GLY A 23 1.89 13.12 -1.24
CA GLY A 23 1.15 11.86 -1.09
C GLY A 23 1.60 10.79 -2.08
N GLY A 24 1.76 11.15 -3.37
CA GLY A 24 2.27 10.24 -4.39
C GLY A 24 3.71 9.81 -4.14
N GLY A 25 4.55 10.70 -3.62
CA GLY A 25 5.92 10.34 -3.25
C GLY A 25 6.01 9.43 -2.01
N MET A 26 5.17 9.65 -1.00
CA MET A 26 5.06 8.75 0.15
C MET A 26 4.48 7.38 -0.23
N GLY A 27 3.50 7.34 -1.14
CA GLY A 27 2.97 6.10 -1.68
C GLY A 27 4.03 5.30 -2.44
N LEU A 28 4.88 5.96 -3.23
CA LEU A 28 5.98 5.30 -3.93
C LEU A 28 7.08 4.82 -2.98
N TYR A 29 7.36 5.52 -1.89
CA TYR A 29 8.31 5.06 -0.88
C TYR A 29 7.87 3.75 -0.22
N ASN A 30 6.57 3.61 0.04
CA ASN A 30 6.00 2.38 0.62
C ASN A 30 5.62 1.34 -0.44
N SER A 31 5.71 1.68 -1.73
CA SER A 31 5.31 0.79 -2.82
C SER A 31 6.09 -0.54 -2.85
N PRO A 32 7.40 -0.62 -2.55
CA PRO A 32 8.11 -1.90 -2.54
C PRO A 32 7.54 -2.85 -1.49
N THR A 33 7.21 -2.35 -0.29
CA THR A 33 6.60 -3.15 0.77
C THR A 33 5.21 -3.64 0.40
N VAL A 34 4.40 -2.79 -0.24
CA VAL A 34 3.07 -3.17 -0.73
C VAL A 34 3.17 -4.22 -1.85
N VAL A 35 4.10 -4.04 -2.79
CA VAL A 35 4.33 -4.97 -3.89
C VAL A 35 4.85 -6.30 -3.36
N GLU A 36 5.83 -6.30 -2.46
CA GLU A 36 6.35 -7.50 -1.80
C GLU A 36 5.24 -8.22 -1.04
N SER A 37 4.38 -7.48 -0.33
CA SER A 37 3.23 -8.06 0.38
C SER A 37 2.23 -8.73 -0.57
N ILE A 38 2.00 -8.17 -1.76
CA ILE A 38 1.11 -8.75 -2.77
C ILE A 38 1.76 -9.98 -3.42
N MET A 39 3.05 -9.90 -3.75
CA MET A 39 3.77 -10.98 -4.43
C MET A 39 4.09 -12.16 -3.49
N SER A 40 4.34 -11.89 -2.21
CA SER A 40 4.61 -12.89 -1.15
C SER A 40 3.34 -13.43 -0.47
N ALA A 41 2.17 -12.80 -0.70
CA ALA A 41 0.88 -13.25 -0.15
C ALA A 41 0.49 -14.70 -0.55
N THR A 42 1.17 -15.31 -1.52
CA THR A 42 0.88 -16.67 -1.96
C THR A 42 1.56 -17.77 -1.14
N LEU A 43 2.62 -17.49 -0.35
CA LEU A 43 3.36 -18.55 0.36
C LEU A 43 3.67 -18.24 1.85
N GLU A 44 4.16 -17.05 2.20
CA GLU A 44 4.63 -16.82 3.59
C GLU A 44 3.51 -16.53 4.60
N HIS A 45 2.37 -16.02 4.13
CA HIS A 45 1.21 -15.74 5.00
C HIS A 45 0.15 -16.84 4.95
N ALA A 46 0.32 -17.85 4.07
CA ALA A 46 -0.56 -19.00 4.01
C ALA A 46 -0.66 -19.68 5.39
N GLU A 47 0.47 -19.87 6.08
CA GLU A 47 0.50 -20.54 7.40
C GLU A 47 -0.34 -19.82 8.47
N LYS A 48 -0.40 -18.49 8.42
CA LYS A 48 -1.21 -17.67 9.34
C LYS A 48 -2.71 -17.67 8.99
N VAL A 49 -3.05 -17.96 7.74
CA VAL A 49 -4.42 -17.94 7.20
C VAL A 49 -5.04 -19.34 7.15
N ILE A 50 -4.23 -20.41 7.11
CA ILE A 50 -4.67 -21.81 7.19
C ILE A 50 -5.65 -22.07 8.34
N PRO A 51 -5.40 -21.67 9.61
CA PRO A 51 -6.36 -21.95 10.68
C PRO A 51 -7.71 -21.27 10.44
N ALA A 52 -7.72 -20.02 9.94
CA ALA A 52 -8.95 -19.31 9.60
C ALA A 52 -9.68 -19.96 8.40
N VAL A 53 -8.94 -20.38 7.37
CA VAL A 53 -9.50 -21.07 6.20
C VAL A 53 -10.05 -22.44 6.56
N VAL A 54 -9.38 -23.20 7.43
CA VAL A 54 -9.84 -24.51 7.92
C VAL A 54 -11.10 -24.36 8.77
N GLN A 55 -11.20 -23.32 9.59
CA GLN A 55 -12.43 -23.03 10.35
C GLN A 55 -13.60 -22.65 9.42
N LEU A 56 -13.35 -21.82 8.42
CA LEU A 56 -14.34 -21.42 7.41
C LEU A 56 -14.77 -22.61 6.52
N SER A 57 -13.82 -23.44 6.07
CA SER A 57 -14.10 -24.58 5.19
C SER A 57 -14.84 -25.71 5.90
N ASN A 58 -14.62 -25.87 7.20
CA ASN A 58 -15.28 -26.89 8.01
C ASN A 58 -16.64 -26.43 8.55
N GLY A 59 -17.10 -25.22 8.20
CA GLY A 59 -18.38 -24.68 8.65
C GLY A 59 -18.46 -24.41 10.16
N LEU A 60 -17.33 -24.47 10.87
CA LEU A 60 -17.22 -24.13 12.28
C LEU A 60 -16.92 -22.63 12.39
N GLY A 61 -17.88 -21.84 11.92
CA GLY A 61 -17.86 -20.39 12.06
C GLY A 61 -17.91 -20.02 13.53
N VAL A 62 -16.97 -19.16 13.93
CA VAL A 62 -17.20 -18.20 15.00
C VAL A 62 -17.80 -16.95 14.35
#